data_AF-A0A6S6TBB6-F1
#
_entry.id   AF-A0A6S6TBB6-F1
#
_cell.length_a   1.000
_cell.length_b   1.000
_cell.length_c   1.000
_cell.angle_alpha   90.00
_cell.angle_beta   90.00
_cell.angle_gamma   90.00
#
_symmetry.space_group_name_H-M   'P 1'
#
loop_
_entity.id
_entity.type
_entity.pdbx_description
1 polymer ?
#
loop_
_entity_poly.entity_id
_entity_poly.type
_entity_poly.pdbx_seq_one_letter_code
_entity_poly.pdbx_strand_id
1 'polypeptide(L)' 'AIRNLIRENKIAQMRSTLQTSQGEGMQTLDQSLKSLVMKGEVERDVARHKADNPDAI' A
#
# COMPACT_ATOMS: atom_id res chain seq x y z
N ALA A 1 -3.81 -14.46 -7.71
CA ALA A 1 -4.09 -13.39 -8.70
C ALA A 1 -2.83 -12.72 -9.25
N ILE A 2 -1.89 -12.26 -8.41
CA ILE A 2 -0.68 -11.52 -8.83
C ILE A 2 0.14 -12.23 -9.93
N ARG A 3 0.35 -13.55 -9.83
CA ARG A 3 1.09 -14.33 -10.86
C ARG A 3 0.51 -14.17 -12.27
N ASN A 4 -0.82 -14.10 -12.39
CA ASN A 4 -1.47 -13.93 -13.69
C ASN A 4 -1.33 -12.48 -14.19
N LEU A 5 -1.45 -11.49 -13.29
CA LEU A 5 -1.25 -10.08 -13.65
C LEU A 5 0.17 -9.81 -14.16
N ILE A 6 1.18 -10.48 -13.61
CA ILE A 6 2.57 -10.40 -14.10
C ILE A 6 2.67 -10.96 -15.53
N ARG A 7 2.09 -12.13 -15.80
CA ARG A 7 2.11 -12.75 -17.14
C ARG A 7 1.40 -11.91 -18.20
N GLU A 8 0.33 -11.22 -17.81
CA GLU A 8 -0.49 -10.40 -18.70
C GLU A 8 0.00 -8.94 -18.81
N ASN A 9 1.13 -8.60 -18.20
CA ASN A 9 1.66 -7.23 -18.14
C ASN A 9 0.66 -6.20 -17.56
N LYS A 10 -0.21 -6.64 -16.64
CA LYS A 10 -1.23 -5.82 -15.97
C LYS A 10 -0.73 -5.26 -14.64
N ILE A 11 0.41 -4.59 -14.68
CA ILE A 11 1.11 -4.08 -13.50
C ILE A 11 0.23 -3.12 -12.69
N ALA A 12 -0.53 -2.26 -13.36
CA ALA A 12 -1.41 -1.29 -12.71
C ALA A 12 -2.50 -1.95 -11.81
N GLN A 13 -2.97 -3.15 -12.18
CA GLN A 13 -4.00 -3.87 -11.42
C GLN A 13 -3.45 -4.57 -10.17
N MET A 14 -2.12 -4.69 -10.05
CA MET A 14 -1.50 -5.30 -8.88
C MET A 14 -1.78 -4.50 -7.60
N ARG A 15 -1.86 -3.17 -7.68
CA ARG A 15 -2.16 -2.32 -6.51
C ARG A 15 -3.55 -2.60 -5.95
N SER A 16 -4.56 -2.74 -6.81
CA SER A 16 -5.91 -3.14 -6.38
C SER A 16 -5.92 -4.52 -5.72
N THR A 17 -5.14 -5.47 -6.25
CA THR A 17 -5.04 -6.82 -5.69
C THR A 17 -4.38 -6.80 -4.31
N LEU A 18 -3.28 -6.06 -4.16
CA LEU A 18 -2.61 -5.87 -2.86
C LEU A 18 -3.55 -5.25 -1.83
N GLN A 19 -4.38 -4.27 -2.25
CA GLN A 19 -5.34 -3.61 -1.37
C GLN A 19 -6.46 -4.54 -0.89
N THR A 20 -6.97 -5.43 -1.76
CA THR A 20 -8.07 -6.35 -1.40
C THR A 20 -7.58 -7.59 -0.65
N SER A 21 -6.34 -8.03 -0.88
CA SER A 21 -5.75 -9.22 -0.26
C SER A 21 -5.08 -8.95 1.09
N GLN A 22 -5.50 -7.90 1.80
CA GLN A 22 -4.94 -7.56 3.12
C GLN A 22 -5.08 -8.69 4.14
N GLY A 23 -6.19 -9.43 4.10
CA GLY A 23 -6.42 -10.59 4.97
C GLY A 23 -5.45 -11.75 4.75
N GLU A 24 -4.79 -11.82 3.59
CA GLU A 24 -3.76 -12.80 3.26
C GLU A 24 -2.35 -12.32 3.65
N GLY A 25 -2.23 -11.15 4.29
CA GLY A 25 -0.97 -10.53 4.67
C GLY A 25 -0.37 -9.62 3.59
N MET A 26 -1.10 -9.33 2.50
CA MET A 26 -0.66 -8.31 1.55
C MET A 26 -0.79 -6.92 2.16
N GLN A 27 0.15 -6.04 1.86
CA GLN A 27 0.17 -4.69 2.42
C GLN A 27 0.72 -3.72 1.38
N THR A 28 0.02 -2.62 1.16
CA THR A 28 0.54 -1.50 0.37
C THR A 28 1.41 -0.59 1.24
N LEU A 29 2.26 0.21 0.60
CA LEU A 29 3.07 1.20 1.30
C LEU A 29 2.20 2.16 2.12
N ASP A 30 1.12 2.68 1.52
CA ASP A 30 0.22 3.62 2.21
C ASP A 30 -0.44 2.99 3.45
N GLN A 31 -0.85 1.72 3.38
CA GLN A 31 -1.40 0.99 4.53
C GLN A 31 -0.35 0.83 5.64
N SER A 32 0.90 0.52 5.28
CA SER A 32 2.02 0.44 6.21
C SER A 32 2.26 1.78 6.90
N LEU A 33 2.37 2.85 6.13
CA LEU A 33 2.64 4.20 6.63
C LEU A 33 1.52 4.69 7.54
N LYS A 34 0.25 4.45 7.17
CA LYS A 34 -0.90 4.77 8.01
C LYS A 34 -0.87 4.02 9.35
N SER A 35 -0.48 2.74 9.34
CA SER A 35 -0.32 1.95 10.56
C SER A 35 0.80 2.50 11.47
N LEU A 36 1.94 2.87 10.89
CA LEU A 36 3.06 3.47 11.64
C LEU A 36 2.71 4.84 12.25
N VAL A 37 1.98 5.67 11.50
CA VAL A 37 1.44 6.95 11.98
C VAL A 37 0.47 6.72 13.14
N MET A 38 -0.45 5.77 13.00
CA MET A 38 -1.42 5.44 14.06
C MET A 38 -0.75 4.92 15.33
N LYS A 39 0.39 4.25 15.20
CA LYS A 39 1.21 3.81 16.34
C LYS A 39 2.07 4.93 16.95
N GLY A 40 2.17 6.09 16.28
CA GLY A 40 3.06 7.18 16.68
C GLY A 40 4.54 6.90 16.43
N GLU A 41 4.87 5.87 15.64
CA GLU A 41 6.27 5.55 15.28
C GLU A 41 6.81 6.49 14.20
N VAL A 42 5.91 7.08 13.39
CA VAL A 42 6.26 7.99 12.30
C VAL A 42 5.34 9.21 12.34
N GLU A 43 5.92 10.39 12.10
CA GLU A 43 5.19 11.65 12.02
C GLU A 43 4.39 11.74 10.71
N ARG A 44 3.18 12.32 10.76
CA ARG A 44 2.26 12.39 9.61
C ARG A 44 2.90 13.03 8.38
N ASP A 45 3.66 14.10 8.58
CA ASP A 45 4.32 14.83 7.49
C ASP A 45 5.40 13.98 6.81
N VAL A 46 6.18 13.23 7.59
CA VAL A 46 7.19 12.31 7.07
C VAL A 46 6.55 11.17 6.28
N ALA A 47 5.46 10.60 6.81
CA ALA A 47 4.70 9.57 6.10
C ALA A 47 4.08 10.11 4.80
N ARG A 48 3.55 11.34 4.82
CA ARG A 48 2.95 11.99 3.64
C ARG A 48 3.96 12.21 2.51
N HIS A 49 5.20 12.57 2.83
CA HIS A 49 6.26 12.71 1.84
C HIS A 49 6.73 11.40 1.20
N LYS A 50 6.46 10.26 1.84
CA LYS A 50 6.88 8.93 1.39
C LYS A 50 5.74 8.10 0.79
N ALA A 51 4.50 8.52 0.99
CA ALA A 51 3.33 7.82 0.48
C ALA A 51 3.16 8.01 -1.02
N ASP A 52 2.67 6.96 -1.68
CA ASP A 52 2.28 7.04 -3.09
C ASP A 52 0.99 7.86 -3.25
N ASN A 53 0.14 7.88 -2.22
CA ASN A 53 -1.01 8.77 -2.13
C ASN A 53 -0.95 9.61 -0.84
N PRO A 54 -0.38 10.83 -0.90
CA PRO A 54 -0.26 11.75 0.24
C PRO A 54 -1.59 12.11 0.92
N ASP A 55 -2.72 12.01 0.21
CA ASP A 55 -4.05 12.35 0.76
C ASP A 55 -4.68 11.17 1.51
N ALA A 56 -4.09 9.98 1.43
CA ALA A 56 -4.57 8.77 2.10
C ALA A 56 -3.92 8.50 3.48
N ILE A 57 -2.94 9.31 3.89
CA ILE A 57 -2.19 9.27 5.16
C ILE A 57 -2.78 10.23 6.20
#